data_AF-A0A0F5QEZ7-F1
#
_entry.id   AF-A0A0F5QEZ7-F1
#
_cell.length_a   1.000
_cell.length_b   1.000
_cell.length_c   1.000
_cell.angle_alpha   90.00
_cell.angle_beta   90.00
_cell.angle_gamma   90.00
#
_symmetry.space_group_name_H-M   'P 1'
#
loop_
_entity.id
_entity.type
_entity.pdbx_description
1 polymer ?
#
loop_
_entity_poly.entity_id
_entity_poly.type
_entity_poly.pdbx_seq_one_letter_code
_entity_poly.pdbx_strand_id
1 'polypeptide(L)' 'MLTKHDIIVLRNDLGESQEKFGSRFGVKQSAVALWEKKGPPTRGLVSLALDKLRARTPSKEGAAA' A
#
# COMPACT_ATOMS: atom_id res chain seq x y z
N MET A 1 1.87 -11.74 4.16
CA MET A 1 0.71 -11.05 3.54
C MET A 1 0.56 -9.71 4.19
N LEU A 2 0.40 -8.66 3.40
CA LEU A 2 0.21 -7.31 3.92
C LEU A 2 -1.14 -7.19 4.63
N THR A 3 -1.13 -6.49 5.75
CA THR A 3 -2.28 -6.17 6.57
C THR A 3 -2.79 -4.76 6.23
N LYS A 4 -3.93 -4.38 6.82
CA LYS A 4 -4.43 -3.00 6.70
C LYS A 4 -3.44 -1.94 7.18
N HIS A 5 -2.66 -2.23 8.22
CA HIS A 5 -1.66 -1.31 8.75
C HIS A 5 -0.50 -1.14 7.76
N ASP A 6 -0.09 -2.23 7.10
CA ASP A 6 0.97 -2.17 6.10
C ASP A 6 0.60 -1.29 4.90
N ILE A 7 -0.68 -1.27 4.51
CA ILE A 7 -1.16 -0.38 3.43
C ILE A 7 -1.07 1.09 3.84
N ILE A 8 -1.52 1.43 5.05
CA ILE A 8 -1.44 2.80 5.58
C ILE A 8 0.02 3.26 5.64
N VAL A 9 0.90 2.42 6.20
CA VAL A 9 2.33 2.70 6.31
C VAL A 9 2.96 2.87 4.94
N LEU A 10 2.74 1.94 4.02
CA LEU A 10 3.31 1.99 2.67
C LEU A 10 2.86 3.25 1.92
N ARG A 11 1.58 3.62 2.01
CA ARG A 11 1.06 4.84 1.38
C ARG A 11 1.69 6.10 1.99
N ASN A 12 1.82 6.14 3.32
CA ASN A 12 2.44 7.27 4.02
C ASN A 12 3.94 7.37 3.76
N ASP A 13 4.66 6.26 3.67
CA ASP A 13 6.07 6.19 3.29
C ASP A 13 6.29 6.83 1.90
N LEU A 14 5.37 6.58 0.97
CA LEU A 14 5.34 7.19 -0.36
C LEU A 14 4.83 8.65 -0.39
N GLY A 15 4.24 9.14 0.70
CA GLY A 15 3.64 10.48 0.76
C GLY A 15 2.44 10.66 -0.16
N GLU A 16 1.66 9.60 -0.41
CA GLU A 16 0.57 9.62 -1.38
C GLU A 16 -0.81 9.75 -0.74
N SER A 17 -1.73 10.42 -1.45
CA SER A 17 -3.16 10.32 -1.17
C SER A 17 -3.67 8.92 -1.54
N GLN A 18 -4.82 8.51 -0.98
CA GLN A 18 -5.43 7.22 -1.33
C GLN A 18 -5.79 7.13 -2.83
N GLU A 19 -6.15 8.25 -3.46
CA GLU A 19 -6.41 8.30 -4.90
C GLU A 19 -5.15 8.03 -5.73
N LYS A 20 -4.06 8.74 -5.43
CA LYS A 20 -2.78 8.56 -6.12
C LYS A 20 -2.19 7.17 -5.87
N PHE A 21 -2.37 6.64 -4.67
CA PHE A 21 -1.96 5.27 -4.36
C PHE A 21 -2.79 4.25 -5.14
N GLY A 22 -4.11 4.42 -5.20
CA GLY A 22 -5.02 3.53 -5.93
C GLY A 22 -4.76 3.49 -7.44
N SER A 23 -4.41 4.64 -8.04
CA SER A 23 -4.12 4.72 -9.47
C SER A 23 -2.92 3.84 -9.89
N ARG A 24 -1.95 3.59 -9.01
CA ARG A 24 -0.85 2.63 -9.25
C ARG A 24 -1.32 1.21 -9.51
N PHE A 25 -2.48 0.85 -8.99
CA PHE A 25 -3.08 -0.48 -9.09
C PHE A 25 -4.32 -0.50 -9.99
N GLY A 26 -4.63 0.62 -10.65
CA GLY A 26 -5.83 0.76 -11.47
C GLY A 26 -7.14 0.71 -10.66
N VAL A 27 -7.11 1.04 -9.37
CA VAL A 27 -8.28 1.04 -8.49
C VAL A 27 -8.67 2.44 -8.05
N LYS A 28 -9.93 2.61 -7.63
CA LYS A 28 -10.44 3.87 -7.09
C LYS A 28 -9.95 4.10 -5.65
N GLN A 29 -9.95 5.37 -5.23
CA GLN A 29 -9.66 5.78 -3.85
C GLN A 29 -10.45 4.97 -2.80
N SER A 30 -11.73 4.68 -3.08
CA SER A 30 -12.59 3.91 -2.17
C SER A 30 -12.12 2.46 -1.94
N ALA A 31 -11.45 1.85 -2.92
CA ALA A 31 -10.85 0.53 -2.75
C ALA A 31 -9.68 0.60 -1.76
N VAL A 32 -8.83 1.62 -1.87
CA VAL A 32 -7.72 1.84 -0.92
C VAL A 32 -8.26 2.11 0.48
N ALA A 33 -9.29 2.95 0.62
CA ALA A 33 -9.94 3.18 1.90
C ALA A 33 -10.50 1.89 2.52
N LEU A 34 -11.06 0.99 1.70
CA LEU A 34 -11.50 -0.33 2.15
C LEU A 34 -10.32 -1.19 2.61
N TRP A 35 -9.20 -1.18 1.90
CA TRP A 35 -7.99 -1.93 2.27
C TRP A 35 -7.40 -1.45 3.59
N GLU A 36 -7.37 -0.14 3.84
CA GLU A 36 -6.91 0.43 5.11
C GLU A 36 -7.86 0.12 6.28
N LYS A 37 -9.13 -0.21 6.01
CA LYS A 37 -10.11 -0.59 7.03
C LYS A 37 -10.18 -2.10 7.28
N LYS A 38 -10.15 -2.90 6.22
CA LYS A 38 -10.46 -4.35 6.23
C LYS A 38 -9.29 -5.24 5.83
N GLY A 39 -8.26 -4.67 5.22
CA GLY A 39 -7.12 -5.40 4.65
C GLY A 39 -7.14 -5.41 3.12
N PRO A 40 -5.96 -5.46 2.47
CA PRO A 40 -5.87 -5.57 1.02
C PRO A 40 -6.29 -6.97 0.53
N PRO A 41 -6.48 -7.15 -0.79
CA PRO A 41 -6.62 -8.47 -1.39
C PRO A 41 -5.41 -9.33 -1.07
N THR A 42 -5.65 -10.58 -0.66
CA THR A 42 -4.60 -11.54 -0.28
C THR A 42 -4.16 -12.46 -1.42
N ARG A 43 -4.79 -12.31 -2.60
CA ARG A 43 -4.54 -13.12 -3.80
C ARG A 43 -4.61 -12.26 -5.06
N GLY A 44 -4.04 -12.77 -6.14
CA GLY A 44 -4.07 -12.12 -7.46
C GLY A 44 -3.01 -11.03 -7.64
N LEU A 45 -3.09 -10.35 -8.79
CA LEU A 45 -2.05 -9.41 -9.25
C LEU A 45 -1.85 -8.22 -8.31
N VAL A 46 -2.93 -7.71 -7.71
CA VAL A 46 -2.86 -6.58 -6.77
C VAL A 46 -2.08 -6.96 -5.50
N SER A 47 -2.30 -8.17 -4.95
CA SER A 47 -1.52 -8.68 -3.81
C SER A 47 -0.03 -8.73 -4.15
N LEU A 48 0.32 -9.33 -5.30
CA LEU A 48 1.70 -9.41 -5.76
C LEU A 48 2.34 -8.05 -6.02
N ALA A 49 1.58 -7.09 -6.55
CA ALA A 49 2.04 -5.74 -6.80
C ALA A 49 2.29 -4.98 -5.49
N LEU A 50 1.42 -5.15 -4.49
CA LEU A 50 1.60 -4.57 -3.16
C LEU A 50 2.83 -5.13 -2.46
N ASP A 51 3.03 -6.46 -2.49
CA ASP A 51 4.22 -7.11 -1.93
C ASP A 51 5.51 -6.58 -2.59
N LYS A 52 5.52 -6.47 -3.93
CA LYS A 52 6.65 -5.91 -4.69
C LYS A 52 6.88 -4.42 -4.42
N LEU A 53 5.83 -3.65 -4.19
CA LEU A 53 5.95 -2.23 -3.85
C LEU A 53 6.55 -2.07 -2.45
N ARG A 54 6.06 -2.84 -1.47
CA ARG A 54 6.61 -2.83 -0.11
C ARG A 54 8.10 -3.20 -0.08
N ALA A 55 8.50 -4.23 -0.81
CA ALA A 55 9.90 -4.63 -0.89
C ALA A 55 10.84 -3.56 -1.47
N ARG A 56 10.32 -2.61 -2.27
CA ARG A 56 11.09 -1.53 -2.91
C ARG A 56 11.02 -0.19 -2.17
N THR A 57 10.12 -0.06 -1.19
CA THR A 57 9.95 1.15 -0.39
C THR A 57 10.39 0.84 1.04
N PRO A 58 11.70 1.00 1.36
CA PRO A 58 12.16 0.87 2.73
C PRO A 58 11.50 1.95 3.60
N SER A 59 11.01 1.56 4.76
CA SER A 59 10.36 2.48 5.70
C SER A 59 11.32 3.59 6.11
N LYS A 60 10.79 4.82 6.22
CA LYS A 60 11.59 6.02 6.55
C LYS A 60 12.33 5.92 7.89
N GLU A 61 11.95 5.00 8.79
CA GLU A 61 12.62 4.76 10.07
C GLU A 61 14.06 4.20 9.96
N GLY A 62 14.49 3.68 8.81
CA GLY A 62 15.84 3.14 8.62
C GLY A 62 16.80 3.98 7.78
N ALA A 63 16.34 5.11 7.22
CA ALA A 63 17.12 5.91 6.27
C ALA A 63 17.85 7.11 6.91
N ALA A 64 17.78 7.24 8.24
CA ALA A 64 18.34 8.36 9.01
C ALA A 64 19.20 7.88 10.20
N ALA A 65 19.91 6.76 10.05
CA ALA A 65 20.90 6.26 11.01
C ALA A 65 22.26 6.10 10.34
#